data_AF-G9YHV2-F1
#
_entry.id   AF-G9YHV2-F1
#
_cell.length_a   1.000
_cell.length_b   1.000
_cell.length_c   1.000
_cell.angle_alpha   90.00
_cell.angle_beta   90.00
_cell.angle_gamma   90.00
#
_symmetry.space_group_name_H-M   'P 1'
#
loop_
_entity.id
_entity.type
_entity.pdbx_description
1 polymer ?
#
loop_
_entity_poly.entity_id
_entity_poly.type
_entity_poly.pdbx_seq_one_letter_code
_entity_poly.pdbx_strand_id
1 'polypeptide(L)'
;MEASDLRPADYLNTGVFRREIIPQGSIDIIPSAELSAAQDIAKGQGDPIIYPYHDYLFAAFIERWQRATPETILRWYAEGVLEERIGTSVKTADIFPGPHEFIADLERWWNLFAGFAVAKRIQSPPMISVSRRSFGNDLRESQLPPYYTVAYKKLKDKLLHQ
;
A
#
# COMPACT_ATOMS: atom_id res chain seq x y z
N MET A 1 22.47 6.43 7.60
CA MET A 1 21.21 6.78 6.92
C MET A 1 21.59 7.07 5.48
N GLU A 2 21.36 6.11 4.59
CA GLU A 2 21.65 6.30 3.16
C GLU A 2 20.66 7.29 2.57
N ALA A 3 21.02 7.95 1.46
CA ALA A 3 20.16 8.95 0.80
C ALA A 3 18.81 8.36 0.32
N SER A 4 18.69 7.03 0.22
CA SER A 4 17.47 6.30 -0.13
C SER A 4 16.39 6.30 0.95
N ASP A 5 16.76 6.57 2.21
CA ASP A 5 15.83 6.51 3.35
C ASP A 5 15.25 7.90 3.71
N LEU A 6 15.71 8.94 3.03
CA LEU A 6 15.26 10.32 3.27
C LEU A 6 14.00 10.60 2.45
N ARG A 7 12.97 11.15 3.11
CA ARG A 7 11.80 11.70 2.41
C ARG A 7 12.30 12.74 1.39
N PRO A 8 11.74 12.81 0.18
CA PRO A 8 12.20 13.77 -0.84
C PRO A 8 12.26 15.21 -0.34
N ALA A 9 11.33 15.61 0.53
CA ALA A 9 11.32 16.93 1.15
C ALA A 9 12.55 17.19 2.03
N ASP A 10 12.96 16.20 2.84
CA ASP A 10 14.14 16.31 3.70
C ASP A 10 15.42 16.40 2.86
N TYR A 11 15.50 15.64 1.76
CA TYR A 11 16.62 15.71 0.82
C TYR A 11 16.70 17.07 0.10
N LEU A 12 15.57 17.67 -0.27
CA LEU A 12 15.55 19.02 -0.85
C LEU A 12 16.08 20.05 0.14
N ASN A 13 15.61 20.01 1.40
CA ASN A 13 16.05 20.95 2.44
C ASN A 13 17.54 20.79 2.77
N THR A 14 18.00 19.56 3.01
CA THR A 14 19.34 19.30 3.57
C THR A 14 20.40 19.05 2.50
N GLY A 15 20.08 18.29 1.45
CA GLY A 15 21.01 17.87 0.41
C GLY A 15 21.16 18.89 -0.72
N VAL A 16 20.04 19.42 -1.21
CA VAL A 16 20.01 20.31 -2.38
C VAL A 16 20.17 21.78 -1.98
N PHE A 17 19.20 22.32 -1.24
CA PHE A 17 19.15 23.75 -0.93
C PHE A 17 19.92 24.14 0.33
N ARG A 18 20.24 23.17 1.19
CA ARG A 18 20.97 23.35 2.46
C ARG A 18 20.33 24.41 3.37
N ARG A 19 19.01 24.56 3.29
CA ARG A 19 18.17 25.43 4.12
C ARG A 19 16.73 24.92 4.06
N GLU A 20 15.93 25.29 5.05
CA GLU A 20 14.50 24.96 5.10
C GLU A 20 13.75 25.72 3.99
N ILE A 21 13.50 25.05 2.87
CA ILE A 21 12.63 25.52 1.78
C ILE A 21 11.22 25.00 1.97
N ILE A 22 11.10 23.73 2.37
CA ILE A 22 9.83 23.09 2.72
C ILE A 22 9.72 23.14 4.24
N PRO A 23 8.70 23.82 4.81
CA PRO A 23 8.54 23.91 6.25
C PRO A 23 8.44 22.53 6.92
N GLN A 24 9.21 22.30 7.98
CA GLN A 24 9.26 21.02 8.67
C GLN A 24 7.89 20.63 9.24
N GLY A 25 7.13 21.62 9.71
CA GLY A 25 5.75 21.42 10.18
C GLY A 25 4.85 20.80 9.10
N SER A 26 5.01 21.14 7.82
CA SER A 26 4.21 20.56 6.72
C SER A 26 4.61 19.11 6.40
N ILE A 27 5.83 18.72 6.76
CA ILE A 27 6.37 17.38 6.53
C ILE A 27 5.95 16.42 7.65
N ASP A 28 5.83 16.92 8.88
CA ASP A 28 5.57 16.10 10.07
C ASP A 28 4.08 15.99 10.42
N ILE A 29 3.21 16.79 9.78
CA ILE A 29 1.76 16.64 9.91
C ILE A 29 1.32 15.29 9.34
N ILE A 30 0.48 14.59 10.09
CA ILE A 30 -0.13 13.33 9.66
C ILE A 30 -1.03 13.63 8.45
N PRO A 31 -0.85 12.93 7.31
CA PRO A 31 -1.69 13.13 6.14
C PRO A 31 -3.16 12.86 6.45
N SER A 32 -4.03 13.81 6.12
CA SER A 32 -5.48 13.63 6.12
C SER A 32 -6.11 14.58 5.13
N ALA A 33 -7.26 14.16 4.60
CA ALA A 33 -8.16 15.04 3.89
C ALA A 33 -9.39 15.16 4.78
N GLU A 34 -9.55 16.27 5.51
CA GLU A 34 -10.70 16.58 6.40
C GLU A 34 -11.99 16.81 5.58
N LEU A 35 -12.29 15.90 4.65
CA LEU A 35 -13.38 16.00 3.68
C LEU A 35 -14.72 15.55 4.27
N SER A 36 -14.72 14.97 5.47
CA SER A 36 -15.93 14.57 6.19
C SER A 36 -15.68 14.40 7.69
N ALA A 37 -16.77 14.39 8.47
CA ALA A 37 -16.72 14.11 9.91
C ALA A 37 -16.22 12.70 10.26
N ALA A 38 -16.15 11.79 9.28
CA ALA A 38 -15.60 10.44 9.41
C ALA A 38 -14.08 10.36 9.10
N GLN A 39 -13.44 11.51 8.82
CA GLN A 39 -12.00 11.67 8.57
C GLN A 39 -11.40 12.69 9.54
N ASP A 40 -11.95 12.71 10.76
CA ASP A 40 -11.59 13.62 11.84
C ASP A 40 -10.33 13.12 12.57
N ILE A 41 -9.20 13.79 12.29
CA ILE A 41 -7.88 13.47 12.82
C ILE A 41 -7.89 13.49 14.36
N ALA A 42 -8.69 14.38 14.97
CA ALA A 42 -8.81 14.51 16.41
C ALA A 42 -9.50 13.29 17.08
N LYS A 43 -10.18 12.44 16.30
CA LYS A 43 -10.85 11.20 16.76
C LYS A 43 -10.10 9.93 16.36
N GLY A 44 -8.88 10.05 15.82
CA GLY A 44 -8.14 8.93 15.25
C GLY A 44 -8.73 8.40 13.93
N GLN A 45 -9.57 9.21 13.27
CA GLN A 45 -10.15 8.89 11.97
C GLN A 45 -9.43 9.71 10.90
N GLY A 46 -9.09 9.11 9.77
CA GLY A 46 -8.22 9.75 8.78
C GLY A 46 -8.14 8.93 7.50
N ASP A 47 -7.02 9.05 6.81
CA ASP A 47 -6.73 8.16 5.68
C ASP A 47 -6.72 6.69 6.17
N PRO A 48 -7.51 5.77 5.58
CA PRO A 48 -7.45 4.35 5.93
C PRO A 48 -6.10 3.70 5.58
N ILE A 49 -5.21 4.41 4.89
CA ILE A 49 -3.88 3.91 4.54
C ILE A 49 -2.92 3.98 5.74
N ILE A 50 -2.40 2.81 6.13
CA ILE A 50 -1.24 2.66 7.00
C ILE A 50 0.03 2.67 6.13
N TYR A 51 0.56 3.86 5.83
CA TYR A 51 1.67 4.03 4.88
C TYR A 51 2.86 3.08 5.11
N PRO A 52 3.37 2.88 6.35
CA PRO A 52 4.49 1.98 6.60
C PRO A 52 4.27 0.51 6.20
N TYR A 53 3.02 0.09 6.01
CA TYR A 53 2.65 -1.26 5.57
C TYR A 53 2.08 -1.26 4.15
N HIS A 54 1.10 -0.41 3.85
CA HIS A 54 0.40 -0.41 2.57
C HIS A 54 1.28 0.02 1.40
N ASP A 55 2.28 0.90 1.60
CA ASP A 55 3.21 1.25 0.52
C ASP A 55 3.96 0.00 0.04
N TYR A 56 4.40 -0.86 0.97
CA TYR A 56 5.05 -2.13 0.65
C TYR A 56 4.08 -3.16 0.08
N LEU A 57 2.84 -3.20 0.57
CA LEU A 57 1.79 -4.06 0.00
C LEU A 57 1.51 -3.69 -1.47
N PHE A 58 1.36 -2.40 -1.77
CA PHE A 58 1.09 -1.91 -3.12
C PHE A 58 2.32 -2.11 -4.02
N ALA A 59 3.52 -1.85 -3.51
CA ALA A 59 4.75 -2.18 -4.21
C ALA A 59 4.83 -3.69 -4.53
N ALA A 60 4.36 -4.55 -3.63
CA ALA A 60 4.32 -5.99 -3.87
C ALA A 60 3.36 -6.37 -5.01
N PHE A 61 2.25 -5.65 -5.18
CA PHE A 61 1.31 -5.84 -6.28
C PHE A 61 1.85 -5.39 -7.64
N ILE A 62 2.63 -4.28 -7.69
CA ILE A 62 2.99 -3.67 -8.98
C ILE A 62 4.48 -3.77 -9.35
N GLU A 63 5.38 -3.59 -8.39
CA GLU A 63 6.81 -3.36 -8.66
C GLU A 63 7.64 -4.64 -8.73
N ARG A 64 7.15 -5.76 -8.17
CA ARG A 64 7.89 -7.03 -8.20
C ARG A 64 7.95 -7.62 -9.60
N TRP A 65 9.06 -8.28 -9.95
CA TRP A 65 9.20 -9.03 -11.21
C TRP A 65 8.02 -9.97 -11.41
N GLN A 66 7.83 -10.85 -10.42
CA GLN A 66 6.63 -11.65 -10.22
C GLN A 66 5.71 -10.92 -9.24
N ARG A 67 4.70 -10.24 -9.79
CA ARG A 67 3.70 -9.50 -9.03
C ARG A 67 2.99 -10.42 -8.03
N ALA A 68 2.89 -9.96 -6.79
CA ALA A 68 2.20 -10.72 -5.75
C ALA A 68 0.69 -10.62 -5.97
N THR A 69 0.03 -11.77 -5.95
CA THR A 69 -1.44 -11.88 -5.92
C THR A 69 -1.93 -11.95 -4.47
N PRO A 70 -3.23 -11.75 -4.20
CA PRO A 70 -3.80 -11.98 -2.87
C PRO A 70 -3.49 -13.37 -2.33
N GLU A 71 -3.47 -14.39 -3.20
CA GLU A 71 -3.03 -15.75 -2.85
C GLU A 71 -1.60 -15.79 -2.34
N THR A 72 -0.69 -15.09 -3.03
CA THR A 72 0.71 -15.05 -2.64
C THR A 72 0.92 -14.32 -1.33
N ILE A 73 0.25 -13.18 -1.15
CA ILE A 73 0.29 -12.42 0.10
C ILE A 73 -0.29 -13.23 1.27
N LEU A 74 -1.47 -13.84 1.08
CA LEU A 74 -2.12 -14.62 2.12
C LEU A 74 -1.31 -15.87 2.50
N ARG A 75 -0.62 -16.49 1.54
CA ARG A 75 0.31 -17.59 1.80
C ARG A 75 1.49 -17.15 2.66
N TRP A 76 2.14 -16.03 2.32
CA TRP A 76 3.24 -15.53 3.14
C TRP A 76 2.80 -15.12 4.54
N TYR A 77 1.59 -14.57 4.67
CA TYR A 77 0.97 -14.31 5.97
C TYR A 77 0.80 -15.61 6.78
N ALA A 78 0.22 -16.65 6.18
CA ALA A 78 0.03 -17.95 6.83
C ALA A 78 1.34 -18.63 7.23
N GLU A 79 2.41 -18.38 6.48
CA GLU A 79 3.76 -18.89 6.73
C GLU A 79 4.56 -18.03 7.73
N GLY A 80 4.05 -16.86 8.14
CA GLY A 80 4.73 -15.94 9.06
C GLY A 80 5.94 -15.23 8.44
N VAL A 81 5.99 -15.11 7.11
CA VAL A 81 7.12 -14.52 6.36
C VAL A 81 6.70 -13.30 5.53
N LEU A 82 5.50 -12.76 5.73
CA LEU A 82 4.96 -11.68 4.92
C LEU A 82 5.84 -10.44 4.93
N GLU A 83 6.20 -9.97 6.13
CA GLU A 83 6.94 -8.74 6.36
C GLU A 83 8.30 -8.77 5.64
N GLU A 84 9.03 -9.89 5.77
CA GLU A 84 10.28 -10.13 5.06
C GLU A 84 10.09 -10.10 3.54
N ARG A 85 9.01 -10.73 3.04
CA ARG A 85 8.75 -10.89 1.60
C ARG A 85 8.34 -9.60 0.90
N ILE A 86 7.65 -8.71 1.60
CA ILE A 86 7.24 -7.40 1.07
C ILE A 86 8.24 -6.29 1.46
N GLY A 87 9.08 -6.51 2.47
CA GLY A 87 10.15 -5.61 2.89
C GLY A 87 9.71 -4.53 3.89
N THR A 88 8.56 -4.69 4.55
CA THR A 88 8.12 -3.74 5.59
C THR A 88 8.79 -4.07 6.93
N SER A 89 9.08 -3.03 7.71
CA SER A 89 9.54 -3.16 9.10
C SER A 89 8.39 -3.27 10.10
N VAL A 90 7.15 -3.00 9.67
CA VAL A 90 5.97 -3.05 10.53
C VAL A 90 5.39 -4.44 10.55
N LYS A 91 5.13 -4.97 11.75
CA LYS A 91 4.52 -6.29 11.90
C LYS A 91 3.03 -6.20 11.66
N THR A 92 2.51 -7.14 10.88
CA THR A 92 1.06 -7.25 10.66
C THR A 92 0.29 -7.53 11.95
N ALA A 93 0.89 -8.20 12.93
CA ALA A 93 0.30 -8.43 14.24
C ALA A 93 0.11 -7.13 15.08
N ASP A 94 0.89 -6.08 14.81
CA ASP A 94 0.74 -4.79 15.48
C ASP A 94 -0.39 -3.95 14.84
N ILE A 95 -0.79 -4.30 13.62
CA ILE A 95 -1.81 -3.61 12.84
C ILE A 95 -3.17 -4.32 12.97
N PHE A 96 -3.17 -5.64 12.81
CA PHE A 96 -4.37 -6.45 12.67
C PHE A 96 -4.53 -7.36 13.88
N PRO A 97 -5.65 -7.26 14.62
CA PRO A 97 -5.95 -8.12 15.77
C PRO A 97 -5.96 -9.62 15.44
N GLY A 98 -6.29 -10.00 14.20
CA GLY A 98 -6.31 -11.38 13.77
C GLY A 98 -6.36 -11.58 12.25
N PRO A 99 -6.44 -12.84 11.80
CA PRO A 99 -6.47 -13.19 10.38
C PRO A 99 -7.67 -12.60 9.65
N HIS A 100 -8.81 -12.44 10.35
CA HIS A 100 -10.01 -11.88 9.76
C HIS A 100 -9.80 -10.42 9.31
N GLU A 101 -9.24 -9.58 10.18
CA GLU A 101 -9.00 -8.16 9.90
C GLU A 101 -7.94 -7.99 8.81
N PHE A 102 -6.87 -8.80 8.85
CA PHE A 102 -5.85 -8.83 7.81
C PHE A 102 -6.43 -9.20 6.44
N ILE A 103 -7.26 -10.25 6.37
CA ILE A 103 -7.88 -10.69 5.11
C ILE A 103 -8.85 -9.64 4.58
N ALA A 104 -9.65 -9.02 5.46
CA ALA A 104 -10.58 -7.96 5.07
C ALA A 104 -9.84 -6.75 4.47
N ASP A 105 -8.71 -6.36 5.06
CA ASP A 105 -7.85 -5.30 4.55
C ASP A 105 -7.23 -5.66 3.19
N LEU A 106 -6.63 -6.85 3.07
CA LEU A 106 -6.06 -7.36 1.83
C LEU A 106 -7.09 -7.37 0.68
N GLU A 107 -8.28 -7.89 0.94
CA GLU A 107 -9.36 -7.94 -0.06
C GLU A 107 -9.87 -6.55 -0.41
N ARG A 108 -10.02 -5.66 0.57
CA ARG A 108 -10.42 -4.27 0.34
C ARG A 108 -9.45 -3.59 -0.65
N TRP A 109 -8.15 -3.66 -0.37
CA TRP A 109 -7.15 -3.00 -1.21
C TRP A 109 -6.99 -3.68 -2.56
N TRP A 110 -7.04 -5.01 -2.62
CA TRP A 110 -7.01 -5.71 -3.91
C TRP A 110 -8.22 -5.37 -4.78
N ASN A 111 -9.42 -5.30 -4.18
CA ASN A 111 -10.64 -4.97 -4.92
C ASN A 111 -10.61 -3.53 -5.45
N LEU A 112 -10.06 -2.59 -4.69
CA LEU A 112 -9.83 -1.22 -5.16
C LEU A 112 -8.76 -1.18 -6.25
N PHE A 113 -7.62 -1.82 -6.01
CA PHE A 113 -6.49 -1.90 -6.93
C PHE A 113 -6.90 -2.50 -8.27
N ALA A 114 -7.39 -3.74 -8.30
CA ALA A 114 -7.71 -4.47 -9.53
C ALA A 114 -9.09 -4.11 -10.12
N GLY A 115 -9.96 -3.44 -9.34
CA GLY A 115 -11.30 -3.07 -9.76
C GLY A 115 -11.43 -1.57 -10.03
N PHE A 116 -12.14 -0.87 -9.14
CA PHE A 116 -12.60 0.50 -9.39
C PHE A 116 -11.48 1.51 -9.71
N ALA A 117 -10.29 1.36 -9.12
CA ALA A 117 -9.19 2.30 -9.35
C ALA A 117 -8.62 2.20 -10.77
N VAL A 118 -8.83 1.09 -11.49
CA VAL A 118 -8.38 0.94 -12.89
C VAL A 118 -9.01 2.02 -13.78
N ALA A 119 -10.32 2.27 -13.63
CA ALA A 119 -11.02 3.29 -14.40
C ALA A 119 -10.45 4.71 -14.18
N LYS A 120 -9.99 5.00 -12.95
CA LYS A 120 -9.35 6.26 -12.61
C LYS A 120 -7.96 6.39 -13.22
N ARG A 121 -7.18 5.30 -13.23
CA ARG A 121 -5.83 5.28 -13.81
C ARG A 121 -5.83 5.40 -15.33
N ILE A 122 -6.78 4.75 -16.01
CA ILE A 122 -6.93 4.88 -17.48
C ILE A 122 -7.17 6.32 -17.90
N GLN A 123 -7.90 7.10 -17.09
CA GLN A 123 -8.21 8.50 -17.35
C GLN A 123 -7.20 9.48 -16.74
N SER A 124 -6.14 8.98 -16.11
CA SER A 124 -5.14 9.85 -15.48
C SER A 124 -4.33 10.58 -16.55
N PRO A 125 -3.96 11.86 -16.30
CA PRO A 125 -3.07 12.58 -17.20
C PRO A 125 -1.70 11.88 -17.27
N PRO A 126 -0.87 12.15 -18.30
CA PRO A 126 0.49 11.64 -18.35
C PRO A 126 1.29 12.05 -17.11
N MET A 127 1.91 11.06 -16.45
CA MET A 127 2.73 11.24 -15.24
C MET A 127 4.16 10.76 -15.49
N ILE A 128 5.13 11.37 -14.80
CA ILE A 128 6.52 10.89 -14.81
C ILE A 128 6.61 9.67 -13.91
N SER A 129 7.12 8.56 -14.43
CA SER A 129 7.41 7.38 -13.62
C SER A 129 8.73 7.56 -12.88
N VAL A 130 8.69 7.39 -11.55
CA VAL A 130 9.87 7.46 -10.66
C VAL A 130 10.33 6.08 -10.19
N SER A 131 9.47 5.06 -10.27
CA SER A 131 9.82 3.68 -9.95
C SER A 131 10.04 2.86 -11.23
N ARG A 132 10.78 1.74 -11.12
CA ARG A 132 11.10 0.90 -12.29
C ARG A 132 9.89 0.29 -12.96
N ARG A 133 8.77 0.21 -12.24
CA ARG A 133 7.52 -0.39 -12.70
C ARG A 133 6.36 0.41 -12.14
N SER A 134 5.73 1.19 -13.00
CA SER A 134 4.61 2.04 -12.60
C SER A 134 3.30 1.57 -13.20
N PHE A 135 2.22 2.23 -12.78
CA PHE A 135 0.93 2.11 -13.45
C PHE A 135 1.02 2.57 -14.93
N GLY A 136 0.11 2.05 -15.76
CA GLY A 136 0.03 2.39 -17.18
C GLY A 136 0.75 1.39 -18.10
N ASN A 137 1.98 1.69 -18.51
CA ASN A 137 2.64 0.88 -19.55
C ASN A 137 3.10 -0.51 -19.04
N ASP A 138 3.69 -0.57 -17.84
CA ASP A 138 4.26 -1.81 -17.29
C ASP A 138 3.20 -2.77 -16.76
N LEU A 139 2.16 -2.22 -16.13
CA LEU A 139 0.99 -2.97 -15.71
C LEU A 139 -0.12 -2.75 -16.74
N ARG A 140 -0.33 -3.72 -17.63
CA ARG A 140 -1.47 -3.71 -18.56
C ARG A 140 -2.73 -4.09 -17.79
N GLU A 141 -3.60 -3.11 -17.61
CA GLU A 141 -4.80 -3.24 -16.79
C GLU A 141 -6.03 -3.50 -17.66
N SER A 142 -7.01 -4.18 -17.07
CA SER A 142 -8.32 -4.41 -17.67
C SER A 142 -9.40 -4.02 -16.68
N GLN A 143 -10.50 -3.44 -17.17
CA GLN A 143 -11.67 -3.10 -16.35
C GLN A 143 -12.53 -4.35 -16.15
N LEU A 144 -11.96 -5.37 -15.50
CA LEU A 144 -12.64 -6.60 -15.15
C LEU A 144 -12.86 -6.66 -13.63
N PRO A 145 -13.85 -7.45 -13.16
CA PRO A 145 -13.99 -7.71 -11.74
C PRO A 145 -12.73 -8.35 -11.15
N PRO A 146 -12.31 -7.97 -9.93
CA PRO A 146 -11.22 -8.63 -9.23
C PRO A 146 -11.45 -10.14 -9.14
N TYR A 147 -10.43 -10.93 -9.46
CA TYR A 147 -10.49 -12.39 -9.46
C TYR A 147 -9.69 -12.97 -8.28
N TYR A 148 -10.25 -14.00 -7.66
CA TYR A 148 -9.61 -14.79 -6.61
C TYR A 148 -9.58 -16.26 -7.01
N THR A 149 -8.41 -16.87 -6.86
CA THR A 149 -8.18 -18.28 -7.19
C THR A 149 -8.89 -19.21 -6.20
N VAL A 150 -9.08 -20.47 -6.60
CA VAL A 150 -9.60 -21.51 -5.70
C VAL A 150 -8.65 -21.76 -4.52
N ALA A 151 -7.33 -21.70 -4.75
CA ALA A 151 -6.34 -21.87 -3.70
C ALA A 151 -6.38 -20.74 -2.66
N TYR A 152 -6.58 -19.49 -3.09
CA TYR A 152 -6.82 -18.37 -2.18
C TYR A 152 -8.03 -18.62 -1.28
N LYS A 153 -9.17 -19.01 -1.87
CA LYS A 153 -10.42 -19.25 -1.12
C LYS A 153 -10.24 -20.35 -0.07
N LYS A 154 -9.61 -21.48 -0.45
CA LYS A 154 -9.30 -22.57 0.48
C LYS A 154 -8.39 -22.14 1.63
N LEU A 155 -7.37 -21.32 1.33
CA LEU A 155 -6.45 -20.83 2.35
C LEU A 155 -7.13 -19.83 3.29
N LYS A 156 -7.96 -18.93 2.76
CA LYS A 156 -8.80 -18.03 3.53
C LYS A 156 -9.70 -18.81 4.49
N ASP A 157 -10.43 -19.80 3.98
CA ASP A 157 -11.32 -20.61 4.81
C ASP A 157 -10.57 -21.32 5.94
N LYS A 158 -9.36 -21.84 5.66
CA LYS A 158 -8.52 -22.47 6.68
C LYS A 158 -8.11 -21.48 7.80
N LEU A 159 -7.70 -20.27 7.44
CA LEU A 159 -7.25 -19.26 8.41
C LEU A 159 -8.39 -18.68 9.25
N LEU A 160 -9.61 -18.65 8.71
CA LEU A 160 -10.78 -18.13 9.42
C LEU A 160 -11.45 -19.13 10.37
N HIS A 161 -11.17 -20.43 10.21
CA HIS A 161 -11.77 -21.50 11.02
C HIS A 161 -10.73 -22.27 11.86
N GLN A 162 -9.54 -21.68 12.05
CA GLN A 162 -8.54 -22.16 13.02
C GLN A 162 -8.88 -21.69 14.43
#